data_AF-A0AA41AN26-F1
#
_entry.id   AF-A0AA41AN26-F1
#
_cell.length_a   1.000
_cell.length_b   1.000
_cell.length_c   1.000
_cell.angle_alpha   90.00
_cell.angle_beta   90.00
_cell.angle_gamma   90.00
#
_symmetry.space_group_name_H-M   'P 1'
#
loop_
_entity.id
_entity.type
_entity.pdbx_description
1 polymer ?
#
loop_
_entity_poly.entity_id
_entity_poly.type
_entity_poly.pdbx_seq_one_letter_code
_entity_poly.pdbx_strand_id
1 'polypeptide(L)'
;MHKRRAADLAKHRVEELRDSYGPPTQHRWTPRQSETYETAVRAWRDLDRDARTAMAEYVKEGGQSRHKIEAKLRKAVQDDDRNI
;
A
#
# COMPACT_ATOMS: atom_id res chain seq x y z
N MET A 1 2.08 6.28 6.04
CA MET A 1 2.57 4.94 6.47
C MET A 1 1.52 4.04 7.11
N HIS A 2 0.45 4.55 7.73
CA HIS A 2 -0.55 3.72 8.43
C HIS A 2 -1.23 2.64 7.58
N LYS A 3 -1.57 2.95 6.31
CA LYS A 3 -2.24 1.99 5.40
C LYS A 3 -1.38 0.75 5.11
N ARG A 4 -0.08 0.94 4.86
CA ARG A 4 0.84 -0.18 4.64
C ARG A 4 0.97 -1.06 5.88
N ARG A 5 1.15 -0.44 7.05
CA ARG A 5 1.21 -1.17 8.32
C ARG A 5 -0.06 -1.97 8.60
N ALA A 6 -1.24 -1.41 8.27
CA ALA A 6 -2.51 -2.12 8.41
C ALA A 6 -2.58 -3.36 7.48
N ALA A 7 -2.14 -3.21 6.22
CA ALA A 7 -2.03 -4.34 5.29
C ALA A 7 -1.05 -5.42 5.79
N ASP A 8 0.09 -5.03 6.34
CA ASP A 8 1.08 -5.97 6.88
C ASP A 8 0.54 -6.72 8.11
N LEU A 9 -0.20 -6.05 9.01
CA LEU A 9 -0.87 -6.70 10.15
C LEU A 9 -1.96 -7.67 9.71
N ALA A 10 -2.78 -7.28 8.72
CA ALA A 10 -3.81 -8.17 8.17
C ALA A 10 -3.20 -9.40 7.48
N LYS A 11 -2.06 -9.22 6.80
CA LYS A 11 -1.29 -10.33 6.23
C LYS A 11 -0.81 -11.31 7.31
N HIS A 12 -0.22 -10.78 8.39
CA HIS A 12 0.23 -11.61 9.52
C HIS A 12 -0.92 -12.43 10.10
N ARG A 13 -2.12 -11.83 10.22
CA ARG A 13 -3.31 -12.54 10.69
C ARG A 13 -3.73 -13.70 9.79
N VAL A 14 -3.63 -13.54 8.47
CA VAL A 14 -3.90 -14.62 7.50
C VAL A 14 -2.89 -15.76 7.66
N GLU A 15 -1.61 -15.43 7.86
CA GLU A 15 -0.53 -16.40 8.08
C GLU A 15 -0.76 -17.17 9.39
N GLU A 16 -1.07 -16.49 10.49
CA GLU A 16 -1.42 -17.12 11.77
C GLU A 16 -2.62 -18.08 11.63
N LEU A 17 -3.68 -17.66 10.92
CA LEU A 17 -4.85 -18.49 10.71
C LEU A 17 -4.48 -19.77 9.94
N ARG A 18 -3.69 -19.64 8.88
CA ARG A 18 -3.19 -20.77 8.09
C ARG A 18 -2.35 -21.73 8.94
N ASP A 19 -1.46 -21.18 9.76
CA ASP A 19 -0.58 -21.98 10.61
C ASP A 19 -1.38 -22.68 11.73
N SER A 20 -2.42 -22.03 12.27
CA SER A 20 -3.30 -22.58 13.30
C SER A 20 -4.26 -23.67 12.78
N TYR A 21 -4.73 -23.55 11.54
CA TYR A 21 -5.64 -24.53 10.93
C TYR A 21 -4.89 -25.73 10.33
N GLY A 22 -3.57 -25.64 10.25
CA GLY A 22 -2.71 -26.65 9.67
C GLY A 22 -2.71 -26.61 8.13
N PRO A 23 -1.75 -27.32 7.50
CA PRO A 23 -1.62 -27.34 6.04
C PRO A 23 -2.93 -27.86 5.44
N PRO A 24 -3.53 -27.14 4.47
CA PRO A 24 -4.79 -27.58 3.85
C PRO A 24 -4.65 -28.91 3.11
N THR A 25 -3.42 -29.35 2.82
CA THR A 25 -3.10 -30.67 2.25
C THR A 25 -3.13 -31.80 3.27
N GLN A 26 -3.05 -31.50 4.57
CA GLN A 26 -3.03 -32.49 5.66
C GLN A 26 -4.32 -32.49 6.48
N HIS A 27 -5.05 -31.37 6.56
CA HIS A 27 -6.31 -31.26 7.29
C HIS A 27 -7.37 -30.57 6.44
N ARG A 28 -8.51 -31.25 6.21
CA ARG A 28 -9.69 -30.61 5.61
C ARG A 28 -10.26 -29.62 6.64
N TRP A 29 -10.12 -28.33 6.37
CA TRP A 29 -10.68 -27.28 7.20
C TRP A 29 -12.20 -27.42 7.32
N THR A 30 -12.71 -27.10 8.50
CA THR A 30 -14.16 -26.98 8.71
C THR A 30 -14.73 -25.80 7.93
N PRO A 31 -16.02 -25.79 7.57
CA PRO A 31 -16.64 -24.67 6.87
C PRO A 31 -16.41 -23.31 7.55
N ARG A 32 -16.47 -23.28 8.89
CA ARG A 32 -16.23 -22.08 9.70
C ARG A 32 -14.78 -21.59 9.61
N GLN A 33 -13.80 -22.50 9.59
CA GLN A 33 -12.39 -22.15 9.43
C GLN A 33 -12.11 -21.61 8.04
N SER A 34 -12.66 -22.24 7.00
CA SER A 34 -12.57 -21.74 5.62
C SER A 34 -13.18 -20.35 5.49
N GLU A 35 -14.38 -20.13 6.02
CA GLU A 35 -15.03 -18.81 6.01
C GLU A 35 -14.19 -17.75 6.75
N THR A 36 -13.68 -18.08 7.95
CA THR A 36 -12.84 -17.17 8.74
C THR A 36 -11.56 -16.78 7.99
N TYR A 37 -10.91 -17.77 7.36
CA TYR A 37 -9.71 -17.55 6.56
C TYR A 37 -10.01 -16.70 5.33
N GLU A 38 -11.07 -17.01 4.59
CA GLU A 38 -11.49 -16.25 3.41
C GLU A 38 -11.83 -14.79 3.74
N THR A 39 -12.51 -14.54 4.85
CA THR A 39 -12.79 -13.18 5.34
C THR A 39 -11.50 -12.44 5.64
N ALA A 40 -10.54 -13.08 6.33
CA ALA A 40 -9.25 -12.46 6.63
C ALA A 40 -8.45 -12.15 5.35
N VAL A 41 -8.45 -13.05 4.37
CA VAL A 41 -7.80 -12.85 3.06
C VAL A 41 -8.44 -11.69 2.30
N ARG A 42 -9.77 -11.57 2.29
CA ARG A 42 -10.47 -10.45 1.66
C ARG A 42 -10.08 -9.12 2.32
N ALA A 43 -10.15 -9.05 3.64
CA ALA A 43 -9.78 -7.85 4.39
C ALA A 43 -8.32 -7.42 4.13
N TRP A 44 -7.40 -8.38 4.08
CA TRP A 44 -6.01 -8.11 3.72
C TRP A 44 -5.86 -7.54 2.31
N ARG A 45 -6.55 -8.11 1.32
CA ARG A 45 -6.50 -7.63 -0.08
C ARG A 45 -7.03 -6.21 -0.22
N ASP A 46 -8.10 -5.87 0.49
CA ASP A 46 -8.67 -4.53 0.47
C ASP A 46 -7.68 -3.50 1.05
N LEU A 47 -7.05 -3.82 2.19
CA LEU A 47 -6.03 -2.97 2.81
C LEU A 47 -4.76 -2.83 1.95
N ASP A 48 -4.32 -3.90 1.29
CA ASP A 48 -3.17 -3.86 0.38
C ASP A 48 -3.47 -3.00 -0.86
N ARG A 49 -4.69 -3.07 -1.40
CA ARG A 49 -5.14 -2.18 -2.48
C ARG A 49 -5.12 -0.72 -2.04
N ASP A 50 -5.65 -0.42 -0.86
CA ASP A 50 -5.66 0.93 -0.32
C ASP A 50 -4.25 1.48 -0.06
N ALA A 51 -3.34 0.61 0.41
CA ALA A 51 -1.94 0.96 0.59
C ALA A 51 -1.26 1.28 -0.75
N ARG A 52 -1.49 0.47 -1.79
CA ARG A 52 -0.96 0.71 -3.14
C ARG A 52 -1.51 2.00 -3.76
N THR A 53 -2.81 2.25 -3.63
CA THR A 53 -3.43 3.50 -4.09
C THR A 53 -2.80 4.71 -3.43
N ALA A 54 -2.66 4.68 -2.09
CA ALA A 54 -2.05 5.79 -1.36
C ALA A 54 -0.57 6.01 -1.71
N MET A 55 0.19 4.94 -2.01
CA MET A 55 1.56 5.08 -2.51
C MET A 55 1.59 5.69 -3.92
N ALA A 56 0.69 5.28 -4.81
CA ALA A 56 0.60 5.83 -6.16
C ALA A 56 0.23 7.32 -6.14
N GLU A 57 -0.69 7.73 -5.27
CA GLU A 57 -1.04 9.12 -5.03
C GLU A 57 0.17 9.91 -4.51
N TYR A 58 0.86 9.40 -3.49
CA TYR A 58 2.06 10.03 -2.95
C TYR A 58 3.16 10.22 -4.01
N VAL A 59 3.42 9.21 -4.84
CA VAL A 59 4.40 9.31 -5.93
C VAL A 59 3.98 10.36 -6.96
N LYS A 60 2.69 10.41 -7.32
CA LYS A 60 2.15 11.39 -8.26
C LYS A 60 2.27 12.81 -7.72
N GLU A 61 1.88 13.04 -6.45
CA GLU A 61 1.99 14.35 -5.80
C GLU A 61 3.45 14.79 -5.62
N GLY A 62 4.33 13.87 -5.22
CA GLY A 62 5.76 14.12 -5.10
C GLY A 62 6.40 14.48 -6.45
N GLY A 63 6.05 13.75 -7.51
CA GLY A 63 6.50 14.03 -8.88
C GLY A 63 5.99 15.38 -9.40
N GLN A 64 4.71 15.70 -9.16
CA GLN A 64 4.14 17.01 -9.52
C GLN A 64 4.78 18.16 -8.72
N SER A 65 5.06 17.94 -7.44
CA SER A 65 5.70 18.94 -6.57
C SER A 65 7.12 19.23 -7.04
N ARG A 66 7.90 18.19 -7.38
CA ARG A 66 9.26 18.35 -7.92
C ARG A 66 9.26 19.13 -9.24
N HIS A 67 8.38 18.78 -10.20
CA HIS A 67 8.26 19.53 -11.46
C HIS A 67 7.87 21.00 -11.24
N LYS A 68 6.95 21.29 -10.31
CA LYS A 68 6.58 22.68 -9.98
C LYS A 68 7.74 23.46 -9.38
N ILE A 69 8.55 22.84 -8.52
CA ILE A 69 9.73 23.46 -7.92
C ILE A 69 10.80 23.72 -9.00
N GLU A 70 11.07 22.75 -9.87
CA GLU A 70 12.03 22.89 -10.97
C GLU A 70 11.60 23.98 -11.98
N ALA A 71 10.30 24.07 -12.30
CA ALA A 71 9.78 25.12 -13.16
C ALA A 71 9.92 26.52 -12.52
N LYS A 72 9.66 26.66 -11.22
CA LYS A 72 9.89 27.91 -10.48
C LYS A 72 11.36 28.29 -10.45
N LEU A 73 12.26 27.32 -10.22
CA LEU A 73 13.70 27.56 -10.22
C LEU A 73 14.19 28.03 -11.59
N ARG A 74 13.75 27.36 -12.67
CA ARG A 74 14.11 27.76 -14.04
C ARG A 74 13.63 29.15 -14.38
N LYS A 75 12.44 29.53 -13.93
CA LYS A 75 11.91 30.88 -14.11
C LYS A 75 12.72 31.91 -13.31
N ALA A 76 13.05 31.62 -12.06
CA ALA A 76 13.88 32.48 -11.24
C ALA A 76 15.28 32.70 -11.85
N VAL A 77 15.91 31.64 -12.37
CA VAL A 77 17.19 31.74 -13.08
C VAL A 77 17.08 32.55 -14.37
N GLN A 78 16.00 32.38 -15.15
CA GLN A 78 15.77 33.19 -16.36
C GLN A 78 15.47 34.66 -16.08
N ASP A 79 14.80 34.96 -14.97
CA ASP A 79 14.52 36.33 -14.55
C ASP A 79 15.78 37.01 -13.99
N ASP A 80 16.67 36.26 -13.33
CA ASP A 80 17.99 36.72 -12.87
C ASP A 80 18.93 37.05 -14.05
N ASP A 81 19.01 36.15 -15.05
CA ASP A 81 19.85 36.30 -16.26
C ASP A 81 19.39 37.43 -17.19
N ARG A 82 18.16 37.94 -17.04
CA ARG A 82 17.63 39.11 -17.77
C ARG A 82 17.84 40.44 -17.04
N ASN A 83 18.32 40.40 -15.81
CA ASN A 83 18.52 41.58 -14.96
C ASN A 83 20.01 41.93 -14.78
N ILE A 84 20.87 41.35 -15.63
CA ILE A 84 22.31 41.62 -15.78
C ILE A 84 22.54 42.16 -17.19
#